data_AF-A0A7C2YBY4-F1
#
_entry.id   AF-A0A7C2YBY4-F1
#
_cell.length_a   1.000
_cell.length_b   1.000
_cell.length_c   1.000
_cell.angle_alpha   90.00
_cell.angle_beta   90.00
_cell.angle_gamma   90.00
#
_symmetry.space_group_name_H-M   'P 1'
#
loop_
_entity.id
_entity.type
_entity.pdbx_description
1 polymer ?
#
loop_
_entity_poly.entity_id
_entity_poly.type
_entity_poly.pdbx_seq_one_letter_code
_entity_poly.pdbx_strand_id
1 'polypeptide(L)'
;MASTTTLKLPEQLKARIARLAKQTGRSAHSLMVEALEREVAREERVKEFVREALEADAAIDAGAKVYRAEDVHAWLERLARNPRAARPRPWHK
;
A
#
# COMPACT_ATOMS: atom_id res chain seq x y z
N MET A 1 11.52 -11.91 19.41
CA MET A 1 12.38 -13.12 19.32
C MET A 1 12.43 -13.54 17.85
N ALA A 2 13.62 -13.65 17.26
CA ALA A 2 13.74 -14.14 15.88
C ALA A 2 13.68 -15.67 15.87
N SER A 3 12.85 -16.24 15.00
CA SER A 3 12.77 -17.69 14.78
C SER A 3 13.49 -18.06 13.48
N THR A 4 14.20 -19.18 13.47
CA THR A 4 14.88 -19.65 12.24
C THR A 4 13.89 -20.43 11.39
N THR A 5 13.75 -20.03 10.12
CA THR A 5 12.93 -20.74 9.14
C THR A 5 13.81 -21.18 7.98
N THR A 6 13.82 -22.49 7.70
CA THR A 6 14.54 -23.04 6.55
C THR A 6 13.69 -22.90 5.30
N LEU A 7 14.13 -22.08 4.35
CA LEU A 7 13.46 -21.86 3.07
C LEU A 7 14.19 -22.64 1.96
N LYS A 8 13.46 -23.51 1.26
CA LYS A 8 13.97 -24.15 0.04
C LYS A 8 13.81 -23.16 -1.12
N LEU A 9 14.94 -22.72 -1.67
CA LEU A 9 14.98 -21.82 -2.81
C LEU A 9 15.38 -22.61 -4.07
N PRO A 10 14.73 -22.37 -5.22
CA PRO A 10 15.25 -22.83 -6.49
C PRO A 10 16.68 -22.32 -6.71
N GLU A 11 17.56 -23.17 -7.23
CA GLU A 11 18.99 -22.83 -7.40
C GLU A 11 19.20 -21.55 -8.23
N GLN A 12 18.38 -21.36 -9.27
CA GLN A 12 18.42 -20.15 -10.09
C GLN A 12 18.10 -18.88 -9.28
N LEU A 13 17.13 -18.94 -8.37
CA LEU A 13 16.77 -17.79 -7.52
C LEU A 13 17.87 -17.50 -6.51
N LYS A 14 18.42 -18.55 -5.87
CA LYS A 14 19.55 -18.43 -4.94
C LYS A 14 20.76 -17.76 -5.60
N ALA A 15 21.11 -18.16 -6.83
CA ALA A 15 22.20 -17.55 -7.59
C ALA A 15 21.95 -16.07 -7.93
N ARG A 16 20.70 -15.71 -8.28
CA ARG A 16 20.32 -14.31 -8.53
C ARG A 16 20.43 -13.45 -7.27
N ILE A 17 19.95 -13.95 -6.14
CA ILE A 17 20.05 -13.27 -4.83
C ILE A 17 21.51 -13.06 -4.45
N ALA A 18 22.35 -14.09 -4.56
CA ALA A 18 23.77 -13.98 -4.23
C ALA A 18 24.50 -12.93 -5.10
N ARG A 19 24.20 -12.90 -6.41
CA ARG A 19 24.76 -11.89 -7.31
C ARG A 19 24.30 -10.48 -6.95
N LEU A 20 23.01 -10.29 -6.68
CA LEU A 20 22.45 -8.98 -6.30
C LEU A 20 23.01 -8.49 -4.96
N ALA A 21 23.14 -9.39 -3.99
CA ALA A 21 23.74 -9.11 -2.69
C ALA A 21 25.19 -8.62 -2.87
N LYS A 22 25.99 -9.30 -3.71
CA LYS A 22 27.36 -8.89 -4.04
C LYS A 22 27.42 -7.51 -4.71
N GLN A 23 26.55 -7.26 -5.69
CA GLN A 23 26.50 -5.98 -6.42
C GLN A 23 26.09 -4.80 -5.53
N THR A 24 25.27 -5.05 -4.52
CA THR A 24 24.75 -4.02 -3.61
C THR A 24 25.55 -3.89 -2.31
N GLY A 25 26.59 -4.72 -2.10
CA GLY A 25 27.37 -4.73 -0.86
C GLY A 25 26.60 -5.25 0.37
N ARG A 26 25.55 -6.04 0.15
CA ARG A 26 24.62 -6.51 1.18
C ARG A 26 24.77 -8.01 1.41
N SER A 27 24.31 -8.51 2.57
CA SER A 27 24.20 -9.95 2.78
C SER A 27 22.97 -10.52 2.06
N ALA A 28 23.09 -11.75 1.53
CA ALA A 28 21.96 -12.44 0.92
C ALA A 28 20.79 -12.60 1.92
N HIS A 29 21.10 -12.82 3.20
CA HIS A 29 20.10 -12.93 4.26
C HIS A 29 19.30 -11.64 4.46
N SER A 30 19.97 -10.48 4.63
CA SER A 30 19.28 -9.18 4.74
C SER A 30 18.40 -8.90 3.51
N LEU A 31 18.89 -9.23 2.31
CA LEU A 31 18.13 -9.03 1.09
C LEU A 31 16.87 -9.90 1.04
N MET A 32 16.96 -11.15 1.50
CA MET A 32 15.79 -12.03 1.60
C MET A 32 14.78 -11.55 2.63
N VAL A 33 15.24 -11.14 3.83
CA VAL A 33 14.36 -10.64 4.89
C VAL A 33 13.62 -9.39 4.43
N GLU A 34 14.33 -8.41 3.89
CA GLU A 34 13.70 -7.18 3.40
C GLU A 34 12.74 -7.44 2.23
N ALA A 35 13.03 -8.41 1.36
CA ALA A 35 12.11 -8.78 0.29
C ALA A 35 10.81 -9.36 0.85
N LEU A 36 10.89 -10.21 1.88
CA LEU A 36 9.73 -10.77 2.55
C LEU A 36 8.93 -9.70 3.30
N GLU A 37 9.59 -8.81 4.03
CA GLU A 37 8.93 -7.69 4.72
C GLU A 37 8.17 -6.80 3.75
N ARG A 38 8.77 -6.46 2.60
CA ARG A 38 8.12 -5.66 1.56
C ARG A 38 6.90 -6.35 0.98
N GLU A 39 6.98 -7.67 0.76
CA GLU A 39 5.88 -8.44 0.19
C GLU A 39 4.74 -8.60 1.19
N VAL A 40 5.03 -8.91 2.46
CA VAL A 40 4.02 -8.95 3.53
C VAL A 40 3.32 -7.61 3.65
N ALA A 41 4.08 -6.52 3.76
CA ALA A 41 3.51 -5.18 3.87
C ALA A 41 2.71 -4.76 2.61
N ARG A 42 3.08 -5.26 1.43
CA ARG A 42 2.31 -5.04 0.19
C ARG A 42 0.98 -5.79 0.25
N GLU A 43 0.99 -7.07 0.58
CA GLU A 43 -0.22 -7.89 0.67
C GLU A 43 -1.19 -7.40 1.74
N GLU A 44 -0.68 -6.97 2.90
CA GLU A 44 -1.49 -6.35 3.96
C GLU A 44 -2.16 -5.06 3.48
N ARG A 45 -1.40 -4.16 2.82
CA ARG A 45 -1.95 -2.91 2.26
C ARG A 45 -3.00 -3.16 1.19
N VAL A 46 -2.81 -4.17 0.33
CA VAL A 46 -3.81 -4.50 -0.70
C VAL A 46 -5.08 -5.02 -0.04
N LYS A 47 -4.98 -5.91 0.95
CA LYS A 47 -6.16 -6.42 1.67
C LYS A 47 -6.90 -5.32 2.41
N GLU A 48 -6.18 -4.42 3.08
CA GLU A 48 -6.76 -3.26 3.75
C GLU A 48 -7.46 -2.33 2.75
N PHE A 49 -6.81 -2.00 1.64
CA PHE A 49 -7.41 -1.18 0.59
C PHE A 49 -8.70 -1.80 0.02
N VAL A 50 -8.71 -3.11 -0.23
CA VAL A 50 -9.91 -3.82 -0.70
C VAL A 50 -11.01 -3.80 0.35
N ARG A 51 -10.68 -4.02 1.63
CA ARG A 51 -11.64 -3.93 2.73
C ARG A 51 -12.27 -2.54 2.81
N GLU A 52 -11.45 -1.49 2.79
CA GLU A 52 -11.92 -0.10 2.82
C GLU A 52 -12.80 0.23 1.61
N ALA A 53 -12.45 -0.26 0.42
CA ALA A 53 -13.26 -0.07 -0.78
C ALA A 53 -14.64 -0.74 -0.66
N LEU A 54 -14.71 -1.97 -0.14
CA LEU A 54 -15.97 -2.67 0.08
C LEU A 54 -16.84 -1.99 1.16
N GLU A 55 -16.22 -1.50 2.24
CA GLU A 55 -16.92 -0.73 3.27
C GLU A 55 -17.47 0.59 2.71
N ALA A 56 -16.69 1.28 1.87
CA ALA A 56 -17.14 2.49 1.20
C ALA A 56 -18.29 2.21 0.22
N ASP A 57 -18.23 1.13 -0.54
CA ASP A 57 -19.28 0.71 -1.48
C ASP A 57 -20.59 0.42 -0.73
N ALA A 58 -20.54 -0.38 0.34
CA ALA A 58 -21.69 -0.65 1.20
C ALA A 58 -22.26 0.63 1.84
N ALA A 59 -21.40 1.60 2.21
CA ALA A 59 -21.84 2.88 2.72
C ALA A 59 -22.56 3.72 1.66
N ILE A 60 -22.08 3.69 0.40
CA ILE A 60 -22.74 4.36 -0.73
C ILE A 60 -24.14 3.78 -0.94
N ASP A 61 -24.28 2.45 -0.94
CA ASP A 61 -25.57 1.77 -1.02
C ASP A 61 -26.50 2.14 0.14
N ALA A 62 -25.94 2.39 1.33
CA ALA A 62 -26.68 2.85 2.50
C ALA A 62 -27.00 4.37 2.49
N GLY A 63 -26.68 5.09 1.41
CA GLY A 63 -26.95 6.52 1.27
C GLY A 63 -25.85 7.44 1.80
N ALA A 64 -24.60 7.00 1.82
CA ALA A 64 -23.48 7.87 2.13
C ALA A 64 -23.28 8.94 1.04
N LYS A 65 -22.88 10.14 1.47
CA LYS A 65 -22.55 11.25 0.56
C LYS A 65 -21.35 10.88 -0.30
N VAL A 66 -21.55 10.88 -1.62
CA VAL A 66 -20.46 10.78 -2.60
C VAL A 66 -20.10 12.15 -3.15
N TYR A 67 -18.84 12.31 -3.57
CA TYR A 67 -18.31 13.56 -4.11
C TYR A 67 -17.64 13.27 -5.45
N ARG A 68 -17.69 14.21 -6.40
CA ARG A 68 -16.94 14.06 -7.65
C ARG A 68 -15.44 14.13 -7.36
N ALA A 69 -14.65 13.26 -7.98
CA ALA A 69 -13.21 13.24 -7.81
C ALA A 69 -12.57 14.60 -8.17
N GLU A 70 -13.04 15.24 -9.26
CA GLU A 70 -12.58 16.58 -9.66
C GLU A 70 -12.74 17.62 -8.53
N ASP A 71 -13.89 17.63 -7.87
CA ASP A 71 -14.21 18.60 -6.80
C ASP A 71 -13.38 18.35 -5.54
N VAL A 72 -13.13 17.08 -5.21
CA VAL A 72 -12.28 16.67 -4.09
C VAL A 72 -10.83 17.06 -4.37
N HIS A 73 -10.29 16.79 -5.55
CA HIS A 73 -8.91 17.16 -5.91
C HIS A 73 -8.71 18.67 -5.85
N ALA A 74 -9.62 19.45 -6.45
CA ALA A 74 -9.57 20.90 -6.39
C ALA A 74 -9.67 21.41 -4.94
N TRP A 75 -10.44 20.74 -4.08
CA TRP A 75 -10.51 21.07 -2.66
C TRP A 75 -9.21 20.74 -1.91
N LEU A 76 -8.58 19.59 -2.16
CA LEU A 76 -7.31 19.21 -1.54
C LEU A 76 -6.19 20.21 -1.84
N GLU A 77 -6.12 20.71 -3.08
CA GLU A 77 -5.17 21.77 -3.44
C GLU A 77 -5.41 23.06 -2.65
N ARG A 78 -6.68 23.45 -2.46
CA ARG A 78 -7.03 24.61 -1.63
C ARG A 78 -6.70 24.36 -0.16
N LEU A 79 -6.96 23.14 0.33
CA LEU A 79 -6.72 22.74 1.71
C LEU A 79 -5.24 22.81 2.08
N ALA A 80 -4.35 22.40 1.16
CA ALA A 80 -2.90 22.48 1.35
C ALA A 80 -2.39 23.91 1.57
N ARG A 81 -3.08 24.93 1.01
CA ARG A 81 -2.75 26.35 1.17
C ARG A 81 -3.50 27.01 2.31
N ASN A 82 -4.71 26.52 2.61
CA ASN A 82 -5.57 27.03 3.66
C ASN A 82 -6.32 25.88 4.34
N PRO A 83 -5.95 25.51 5.58
CA PRO A 83 -6.61 24.46 6.34
C PRO A 83 -8.12 24.67 6.57
N ARG A 84 -8.62 25.89 6.37
CA ARG A 84 -10.05 26.25 6.49
C ARG A 84 -10.80 26.24 5.15
N ALA A 85 -10.21 25.70 4.08
CA ALA A 85 -10.89 25.61 2.78
C ALA A 85 -12.19 24.80 2.88
N ALA A 86 -13.30 25.38 2.40
CA ALA A 86 -14.61 24.75 2.44
C ALA A 86 -14.65 23.46 1.59
N ARG A 87 -15.29 22.43 2.15
CA ARG A 87 -15.48 21.11 1.50
C ARG A 87 -16.36 21.22 0.24
N PRO A 88 -16.16 20.32 -0.74
CA PRO A 88 -16.99 20.27 -1.93
C PRO A 88 -18.43 19.89 -1.59
N ARG A 89 -19.36 20.22 -2.49
CA ARG A 89 -20.76 19.80 -2.36
C ARG A 89 -20.87 18.31 -2.72
N PRO A 90 -21.70 17.53 -2.00
CA PRO A 90 -21.97 16.14 -2.39
C PRO A 90 -22.61 16.09 -3.77
N TRP A 91 -22.22 15.12 -4.59
CA TRP A 91 -22.81 14.86 -5.89
C TRP A 91 -24.14 14.12 -5.76
N HIS A 92 -24.19 13.11 -4.90
CA HIS A 92 -25.43 12.43 -4.50
C HIS A 92 -25.61 12.53 -2.98
N LYS A 93 -26.87 12.62 -2.55
CA LYS A 93 -27.26 12.67 -1.15
C LYS A 93 -27.55 11.29 -0.61
#